data_AF-A0A537P971-F1
#
_entry.id   AF-A0A537P971-F1
#
_cell.length_a   1.000
_cell.length_b   1.000
_cell.length_c   1.000
_cell.angle_alpha   90.00
_cell.angle_beta   90.00
_cell.angle_gamma   90.00
#
_symmetry.space_group_name_H-M   'P 1'
#
loop_
_entity.id
_entity.type
_entity.pdbx_description
1 polymer ?
#
loop_
_entity_poly.entity_id
_entity_poly.type
_entity_poly.pdbx_seq_one_letter_code
_entity_poly.pdbx_strand_id
1 'polypeptide(L)'
;MAAEADKVWDVAIVGSGFAGALIAHELGKGRKNVIILEAGAGVPPNFNAYMRRFYSAAAKVPESPYTPEIFGPDGLSDPNIVNAGRPTVLSVGPKGGFGDWTDPKQAYLIQKGPRPFASTYDRIAGGTSHWLGTCLRFVPNDFKMRSQYGQFV
;
A
#
# COMPACT_ATOMS: atom_id res chain seq x y z
N MET A 1 -35.60 18.50 -5.92
CA MET A 1 -34.14 18.75 -5.89
C MET A 1 -33.61 18.51 -7.28
N ALA A 2 -32.94 19.49 -7.90
CA ALA A 2 -32.32 19.27 -9.20
C ALA A 2 -31.19 18.25 -9.04
N ALA A 3 -31.14 17.25 -9.92
CA ALA A 3 -30.01 16.32 -9.96
C ALA A 3 -28.73 17.12 -10.21
N GLU A 4 -27.72 16.93 -9.36
CA GLU A 4 -26.39 17.48 -9.57
C GLU A 4 -25.87 16.90 -10.90
N ALA A 5 -25.49 17.78 -11.84
CA ALA A 5 -24.97 17.33 -13.12
C ALA A 5 -23.71 16.48 -12.90
N ASP A 6 -23.60 15.36 -13.62
CA ASP A 6 -22.44 14.47 -13.49
C ASP A 6 -21.14 15.25 -13.71
N LYS A 7 -20.26 15.21 -12.70
CA LYS A 7 -18.98 15.92 -12.75
C LYS A 7 -18.04 15.21 -13.74
N VAL A 8 -17.73 15.90 -14.83
CA VAL A 8 -16.81 15.40 -15.88
C VAL A 8 -15.35 15.67 -15.49
N TRP A 9 -14.50 14.66 -15.67
CA TRP A 9 -13.06 14.73 -15.42
C TRP A 9 -12.29 14.39 -16.69
N ASP A 10 -11.12 14.99 -16.89
CA ASP A 10 -10.24 14.70 -18.03
C ASP A 10 -9.48 13.38 -17.83
N VAL A 11 -9.05 13.11 -16.59
CA VAL A 11 -8.23 11.95 -16.24
C VAL A 11 -8.64 11.43 -14.86
N ALA A 12 -8.80 10.11 -14.75
CA ALA A 12 -8.90 9.41 -13.49
C ALA A 12 -7.59 8.65 -13.19
N ILE A 13 -7.02 8.87 -12.02
CA ILE A 13 -5.84 8.17 -11.51
C ILE A 13 -6.27 7.26 -10.37
N VAL A 14 -5.98 5.96 -10.48
CA VAL A 14 -6.28 4.98 -9.44
C VAL A 14 -5.02 4.75 -8.60
N GLY A 15 -5.10 5.12 -7.33
CA GLY A 15 -4.01 5.06 -6.37
C GLY A 15 -3.38 6.43 -6.13
N SER A 16 -3.34 6.83 -4.86
CA SER A 16 -2.82 8.15 -4.42
C SER A 16 -1.44 8.07 -3.78
N GLY A 17 -0.68 7.00 -4.08
CA GLY A 17 0.73 6.89 -3.72
C GLY A 17 1.63 7.84 -4.52
N PHE A 18 2.95 7.80 -4.26
CA PHE A 18 3.92 8.69 -4.90
C PHE A 18 3.80 8.78 -6.43
N ALA A 19 3.67 7.65 -7.12
CA ALA A 19 3.55 7.63 -8.58
C ALA A 19 2.28 8.34 -9.07
N GLY A 20 1.12 8.00 -8.50
CA GLY A 20 -0.16 8.62 -8.87
C GLY A 20 -0.19 10.12 -8.53
N ALA A 21 0.35 10.50 -7.38
CA ALA A 21 0.42 11.90 -6.96
C ALA A 21 1.33 12.74 -7.88
N LEU A 22 2.49 12.21 -8.30
CA LEU A 22 3.39 12.90 -9.23
C LEU A 22 2.75 13.09 -10.61
N ILE A 23 2.07 12.07 -11.13
CA ILE A 23 1.32 12.16 -12.40
C ILE A 23 0.21 13.20 -12.29
N ALA A 24 -0.58 13.15 -11.20
CA ALA A 24 -1.66 14.10 -10.96
C ALA A 24 -1.15 15.53 -10.89
N HIS A 25 -0.01 15.75 -10.23
CA HIS A 25 0.63 17.05 -10.11
C HIS A 25 1.00 17.64 -11.47
N GLU A 26 1.66 16.86 -12.33
CA GLU A 26 2.05 17.33 -13.66
C GLU A 26 0.84 17.58 -14.58
N LEU A 27 -0.19 16.72 -14.53
CA LEU A 27 -1.44 16.94 -15.26
C LEU A 27 -2.20 18.19 -14.76
N GLY A 28 -2.20 18.42 -13.44
CA GLY A 28 -2.79 19.60 -12.82
C GLY A 28 -2.07 20.89 -13.23
N LYS A 29 -0.73 20.87 -13.33
CA LYS A 29 0.06 21.97 -13.93
C LYS A 29 -0.32 22.22 -15.38
N GLY A 30 -0.65 21.15 -16.11
CA GLY A 30 -1.24 21.19 -17.46
C GLY A 30 -2.71 21.61 -17.52
N ARG A 31 -3.30 22.06 -16.40
CA ARG A 31 -4.71 22.50 -16.27
C ARG A 31 -5.73 21.43 -16.64
N LYS A 32 -5.42 20.15 -16.40
CA LYS A 32 -6.37 19.05 -16.52
C LYS A 32 -7.19 18.91 -15.25
N ASN A 33 -8.47 18.60 -15.40
CA ASN A 33 -9.36 18.19 -14.32
C ASN A 33 -9.07 16.73 -13.98
N VAL A 34 -8.31 16.51 -12.92
CA VAL A 34 -7.88 15.17 -12.49
C VAL A 34 -8.66 14.74 -11.25
N ILE A 35 -9.21 13.53 -11.27
CA ILE A 35 -9.70 12.83 -10.08
C ILE A 35 -8.71 11.74 -9.68
N ILE A 36 -8.40 11.66 -8.38
CA ILE A 36 -7.61 10.57 -7.81
C ILE A 36 -8.55 9.70 -6.98
N LEU A 37 -8.54 8.40 -7.24
CA LEU A 37 -9.30 7.40 -6.50
C LEU A 37 -8.36 6.63 -5.59
N GLU A 38 -8.62 6.62 -4.30
CA GLU A 38 -7.85 5.88 -3.30
C GLU A 38 -8.76 4.83 -2.63
N ALA A 39 -8.27 3.60 -2.50
CA ALA A 39 -9.03 2.51 -1.87
C ALA A 39 -9.08 2.68 -0.34
N GLY A 40 -8.02 3.26 0.22
CA GLY A 40 -7.82 3.43 1.64
C GLY A 40 -8.38 4.69 2.26
N ALA A 41 -8.01 4.87 3.53
CA ALA A 41 -8.28 6.10 4.26
C ALA A 41 -7.50 7.29 3.67
N GLY A 42 -8.12 8.47 3.71
CA GLY A 42 -7.47 9.73 3.36
C GLY A 42 -6.34 10.12 4.33
N VAL A 43 -5.60 11.17 3.96
CA VAL A 43 -4.55 11.73 4.83
C VAL A 43 -5.24 12.28 6.10
N PRO A 44 -4.81 11.88 7.30
CA PRO A 44 -5.41 12.38 8.52
C PRO A 44 -5.15 13.89 8.64
N PRO A 45 -6.08 14.65 9.22
CA PRO A 45 -5.93 16.09 9.40
C PRO A 45 -4.75 16.45 10.33
N ASN A 46 -4.27 15.48 11.13
CA ASN A 46 -3.16 15.67 12.05
C ASN A 46 -2.20 14.47 11.98
N PHE A 47 -0.94 14.77 11.67
CA PHE A 47 0.13 13.76 11.58
C PHE A 47 0.36 12.99 12.89
N ASN A 48 0.07 13.60 14.05
CA ASN A 48 0.16 12.93 15.36
C ASN A 48 -0.77 11.72 15.49
N ALA A 49 -1.79 11.59 14.63
CA ALA A 49 -2.63 10.40 14.57
C ALA A 49 -1.81 9.15 14.19
N TYR A 50 -0.87 9.27 13.26
CA TYR A 50 0.04 8.18 12.90
C TYR A 50 0.92 7.77 14.08
N MET A 51 1.53 8.75 14.75
CA MET A 51 2.39 8.51 15.92
C MET A 51 1.63 7.84 17.06
N ARG A 52 0.40 8.29 17.35
CA ARG A 52 -0.43 7.69 18.39
C ARG A 52 -0.74 6.22 18.09
N ARG A 53 -1.12 5.89 16.85
CA ARG A 53 -1.35 4.50 16.42
C ARG A 53 -0.09 3.66 16.57
N PHE A 54 1.05 4.17 16.12
CA PHE A 54 2.33 3.48 16.28
C PHE A 54 2.68 3.18 17.75
N TYR A 55 2.54 4.17 18.64
CA TYR A 55 2.88 3.99 20.05
C TYR A 55 1.93 3.06 20.80
N SER A 56 0.65 3.02 20.41
CA SER A 56 -0.37 2.16 21.01
C SER A 56 -0.45 0.76 20.40
N ALA A 57 0.18 0.51 19.26
CA ALA A 57 0.15 -0.79 18.60
C ALA A 57 0.86 -1.88 19.43
N ALA A 58 0.21 -3.06 19.50
CA ALA A 58 0.73 -4.24 20.21
C ALA A 58 2.08 -4.71 19.64
N ALA A 59 2.28 -4.57 18.32
CA ALA A 59 3.56 -4.76 17.66
C ALA A 59 3.95 -3.49 16.89
N LYS A 60 5.26 -3.19 16.86
CA LYS A 60 5.83 -2.03 16.18
C LYS A 60 6.46 -2.45 14.86
N VAL A 61 5.64 -2.44 13.81
CA VAL A 61 6.00 -2.84 12.45
C VAL A 61 5.73 -1.68 11.48
N PRO A 62 6.24 -1.71 10.23
CA PRO A 62 6.07 -0.62 9.28
C PRO A 62 4.61 -0.20 9.09
N GLU A 63 3.69 -1.17 9.16
CA GLU A 63 2.25 -0.97 8.97
C GLU A 63 1.54 -0.34 10.18
N SER A 64 2.12 -0.38 11.38
CA SER A 64 1.46 -0.03 12.66
C SER A 64 0.89 1.40 12.75
N PRO A 65 1.48 2.43 12.14
CA PRO A 65 0.93 3.78 12.18
C PRO A 65 -0.36 3.94 11.34
N TYR A 66 -0.65 3.02 10.42
CA TYR A 66 -1.61 3.24 9.34
C TYR A 66 -2.86 2.37 9.47
N THR A 67 -3.99 2.86 8.97
CA THR A 67 -5.24 2.10 8.89
C THR A 67 -5.22 1.14 7.68
N PRO A 68 -5.99 0.04 7.69
CA PRO A 68 -6.74 -0.47 8.83
C PRO A 68 -5.81 -0.95 9.96
N GLU A 69 -6.33 -1.00 11.19
CA GLU A 69 -5.60 -1.52 12.34
C GLU A 69 -5.13 -2.97 12.08
N ILE A 70 -3.89 -3.27 12.47
CA ILE A 70 -3.30 -4.60 12.28
C ILE A 70 -3.90 -5.64 13.24
N PHE A 71 -4.37 -5.18 14.40
CA PHE A 71 -4.89 -6.05 15.45
C PHE A 71 -6.37 -5.76 15.70
N GLY A 72 -7.18 -6.82 15.67
CA GLY A 72 -8.55 -6.84 16.17
C GLY A 72 -8.64 -7.47 17.56
N PRO A 73 -9.87 -7.71 18.07
CA PRO A 73 -10.08 -8.32 19.39
C PRO A 73 -9.42 -9.71 19.56
N ASP A 74 -9.41 -10.50 18.49
CA ASP A 74 -8.99 -11.91 18.51
C ASP A 74 -7.61 -12.17 17.86
N GLY A 75 -6.80 -11.12 17.67
CA GLY A 75 -5.45 -11.23 17.08
C GLY A 75 -5.29 -10.35 15.84
N LEU A 76 -4.63 -10.87 14.80
CA LEU A 76 -4.48 -10.13 13.53
C LEU A 76 -5.86 -9.87 12.91
N SER A 77 -6.06 -8.65 12.41
CA SER A 77 -7.28 -8.26 11.71
C SER A 77 -7.48 -9.10 10.46
N ASP A 78 -8.68 -9.67 10.29
CA ASP A 78 -9.02 -10.44 9.10
C ASP A 78 -9.05 -9.52 7.87
N PRO A 79 -8.19 -9.77 6.87
CA PRO A 79 -8.07 -8.89 5.72
C PRO A 79 -9.29 -8.95 4.78
N ASN A 80 -10.19 -9.94 4.91
CA ASN A 80 -11.38 -10.09 4.08
C ASN A 80 -12.56 -9.21 4.53
N ILE A 81 -12.55 -8.75 5.78
CA ILE A 81 -13.64 -7.95 6.36
C ILE A 81 -13.31 -6.46 6.43
N VAL A 82 -12.09 -6.07 6.04
CA VAL A 82 -11.64 -4.67 6.01
C VAL A 82 -11.71 -4.13 4.58
N ASN A 83 -12.21 -2.90 4.42
CA ASN A 83 -12.45 -2.28 3.11
C ASN A 83 -11.20 -2.25 2.21
N ALA A 84 -10.03 -1.96 2.80
CA ALA A 84 -8.75 -1.86 2.11
C ALA A 84 -7.72 -2.82 2.73
N GLY A 85 -8.03 -4.13 2.70
CA GLY A 85 -7.13 -5.18 3.15
C GLY A 85 -5.77 -5.15 2.44
N ARG A 86 -4.71 -5.49 3.17
CA ARG A 86 -3.32 -5.44 2.70
C ARG A 86 -2.46 -6.49 3.41
N PRO A 87 -1.36 -6.96 2.81
CA PRO A 87 -0.37 -7.75 3.53
C PRO A 87 0.36 -6.87 4.54
N THR A 88 0.61 -7.42 5.73
CA THR A 88 1.46 -6.85 6.78
C THR A 88 2.64 -7.77 7.04
N VAL A 89 3.75 -7.26 7.59
CA VAL A 89 4.92 -8.10 7.90
C VAL A 89 4.58 -9.24 8.85
N LEU A 90 3.55 -9.07 9.69
CA LEU A 90 3.07 -10.10 10.62
C LEU A 90 2.26 -11.19 9.92
N SER A 91 1.48 -10.82 8.90
CA SER A 91 0.65 -11.77 8.13
C SER A 91 1.42 -12.62 7.13
N VAL A 92 2.58 -12.15 6.64
CA VAL A 92 3.38 -12.87 5.62
C VAL A 92 4.45 -13.79 6.24
N GLY A 93 4.44 -13.94 7.56
CA GLY A 93 5.33 -14.83 8.31
C GLY A 93 4.88 -16.31 8.26
N PRO A 94 5.78 -17.25 8.58
CA PRO A 94 5.46 -18.68 8.62
C PRO A 94 4.47 -19.02 9.73
N LYS A 95 3.67 -20.05 9.50
CA LYS A 95 2.76 -20.65 10.49
C LYS A 95 3.46 -20.89 11.83
N GLY A 96 2.80 -20.50 12.92
CA GLY A 96 3.33 -20.59 14.29
C GLY A 96 4.10 -19.36 14.76
N GLY A 97 4.29 -18.36 13.90
CA GLY A 97 4.70 -17.00 14.28
C GLY A 97 3.52 -16.13 14.70
N PHE A 98 3.68 -14.80 14.57
CA PHE A 98 2.59 -13.84 14.80
C PHE A 98 1.41 -13.98 13.82
N GLY A 99 1.63 -14.58 12.65
CA GLY A 99 0.61 -14.88 11.66
C GLY A 99 0.97 -16.10 10.81
N ASP A 100 0.06 -16.51 9.94
CA ASP A 100 0.21 -17.62 9.01
C ASP A 100 -0.09 -17.18 7.58
N TRP A 101 0.94 -17.07 6.73
CA TRP A 101 0.79 -16.68 5.33
C TRP A 101 -0.10 -17.64 4.51
N THR A 102 -0.35 -18.85 5.03
CA THR A 102 -1.22 -19.85 4.40
C THR A 102 -2.68 -19.76 4.86
N ASP A 103 -2.99 -18.98 5.89
CA ASP A 103 -4.36 -18.79 6.39
C ASP A 103 -4.98 -17.53 5.78
N PRO A 104 -6.00 -17.64 4.91
CA PRO A 104 -6.65 -16.49 4.28
C PRO A 104 -7.38 -15.57 5.27
N LYS A 105 -7.65 -16.00 6.51
CA LYS A 105 -8.20 -15.15 7.57
C LYS A 105 -7.15 -14.27 8.24
N GLN A 106 -5.87 -14.51 7.97
CA GLN A 106 -4.76 -13.72 8.52
C GLN A 106 -3.95 -13.04 7.41
N ALA A 107 -3.82 -13.69 6.25
CA ALA A 107 -3.03 -13.24 5.11
C ALA A 107 -3.91 -12.74 3.97
N TYR A 108 -3.67 -11.50 3.54
CA TYR A 108 -4.40 -10.90 2.41
C TYR A 108 -4.02 -11.55 1.07
N LEU A 109 -2.76 -11.97 0.91
CA LEU A 109 -2.27 -12.57 -0.33
C LEU A 109 -2.47 -14.09 -0.30
N ILE A 110 -3.14 -14.63 -1.32
CA ILE A 110 -3.12 -16.07 -1.59
C ILE A 110 -1.84 -16.40 -2.34
N GLN A 111 -0.95 -17.14 -1.70
CA GLN A 111 0.37 -17.44 -2.22
C GLN A 111 0.53 -18.95 -2.46
N LYS A 112 1.39 -19.33 -3.41
CA LYS A 112 1.71 -20.74 -3.73
C LYS A 112 3.21 -20.94 -3.76
N GLY A 113 3.65 -22.13 -3.37
CA GLY A 113 5.06 -22.52 -3.37
C GLY A 113 5.61 -22.76 -1.97
N PRO A 114 6.89 -23.15 -1.85
CA PRO A 114 7.50 -23.52 -0.58
C PRO A 114 7.84 -22.32 0.31
N ARG A 115 7.79 -21.08 -0.21
CA ARG A 115 8.13 -19.85 0.50
C ARG A 115 7.16 -18.72 0.12
N PRO A 116 6.79 -17.86 1.07
CA PRO A 116 5.98 -16.69 0.77
C PRO A 116 6.83 -15.60 0.07
N PHE A 117 6.16 -14.82 -0.76
CA PHE A 117 6.57 -13.48 -1.14
C PHE A 117 6.29 -12.52 0.02
N ALA A 118 7.32 -12.22 0.81
CA ALA A 118 7.20 -11.51 2.08
C ALA A 118 7.19 -9.97 1.96
N SER A 119 6.85 -9.42 0.80
CA SER A 119 6.73 -7.96 0.65
C SER A 119 5.35 -7.45 1.03
N THR A 120 5.32 -6.20 1.50
CA THR A 120 4.10 -5.55 1.97
C THR A 120 3.87 -4.23 1.25
N TYR A 121 2.68 -3.66 1.42
CA TYR A 121 2.33 -2.35 0.88
C TYR A 121 1.19 -1.73 1.69
N ASP A 122 1.02 -0.43 1.53
CA ASP A 122 -0.06 0.34 2.16
C ASP A 122 -1.12 0.74 1.12
N ARG A 123 -2.38 0.70 1.54
CA ARG A 123 -3.54 1.16 0.77
C ARG A 123 -4.19 2.28 1.55
N ILE A 124 -3.56 3.46 1.51
CA ILE A 124 -3.99 4.71 2.14
C ILE A 124 -3.52 5.87 1.28
N ALA A 125 -4.04 7.07 1.53
CA ALA A 125 -3.53 8.25 0.88
C ALA A 125 -2.04 8.48 1.16
N GLY A 126 -1.25 8.60 0.09
CA GLY A 126 0.22 8.61 0.14
C GLY A 126 0.87 7.25 -0.11
N GLY A 127 0.11 6.16 -0.16
CA GLY A 127 0.59 4.80 -0.45
C GLY A 127 1.62 4.29 0.56
N THR A 128 2.55 3.44 0.12
CA THR A 128 3.62 2.82 0.93
C THR A 128 4.69 3.83 1.36
N SER A 129 4.32 4.74 2.26
CA SER A 129 5.16 5.83 2.77
C SER A 129 6.02 5.43 3.97
N HIS A 130 5.89 4.22 4.51
CA HIS A 130 6.73 3.70 5.60
C HIS A 130 8.14 3.25 5.15
N TRP A 131 8.50 3.56 3.91
CA TRP A 131 9.80 3.23 3.32
C TRP A 131 10.97 3.92 4.02
N LEU A 132 12.18 3.45 3.72
CA LEU A 132 13.43 3.98 4.29
C LEU A 132 13.99 5.20 3.53
N GLY A 133 13.30 5.69 2.50
CA GLY A 133 13.78 6.79 1.66
C GLY A 133 15.00 6.44 0.79
N THR A 134 15.26 5.15 0.56
CA THR A 134 16.36 4.70 -0.30
C THR A 134 16.05 4.98 -1.77
N CYS A 135 16.82 5.88 -2.38
CA CYS A 135 16.59 6.39 -3.73
C CYS A 135 17.76 6.07 -4.67
N LEU A 136 17.93 4.80 -5.02
CA LEU A 136 18.98 4.36 -5.94
C LEU A 136 18.55 4.54 -7.40
N ARG A 137 19.52 4.81 -8.28
CA ARG A 137 19.32 4.74 -9.73
C ARG A 137 19.79 3.40 -10.23
N PHE A 138 19.10 2.84 -11.22
CA PHE A 138 19.59 1.69 -11.97
C PHE A 138 20.92 2.05 -12.66
N VAL A 139 21.82 1.07 -12.73
CA VAL A 139 23.05 1.20 -13.52
C VAL A 139 22.76 0.84 -14.98
N PRO A 140 23.58 1.28 -15.96
CA PRO A 140 23.29 1.03 -17.38
C PRO A 140 23.09 -0.44 -17.76
N ASN A 141 23.70 -1.37 -17.03
CA ASN A 141 23.58 -2.81 -17.29
C ASN A 141 22.25 -3.40 -16.83
N ASP A 142 21.56 -2.77 -15.86
CA ASP A 142 20.22 -3.19 -15.45
C ASP A 142 19.22 -3.07 -16.62
N PHE A 143 19.48 -2.15 -17.54
CA PHE A 143 18.69 -1.98 -18.79
C PHE A 143 19.13 -2.91 -19.93
N LYS A 144 20.16 -3.75 -19.72
CA LYS A 144 20.76 -4.63 -20.74
C LYS A 144 20.89 -6.08 -20.28
N MET A 145 20.14 -6.49 -19.25
CA MET A 145 20.24 -7.81 -18.62
C MET A 145 20.17 -8.96 -19.64
N ARG A 146 19.21 -8.89 -20.57
CA ARG A 146 19.04 -9.93 -21.59
C ARG A 146 20.16 -9.92 -22.63
N SER A 147 20.51 -8.77 -23.19
CA SER A 147 21.46 -8.68 -24.31
C SER A 147 22.91 -8.90 -23.89
N GLN A 148 23.28 -8.58 -22.64
CA GLN A 148 24.65 -8.77 -22.14
C GLN A 148 24.84 -10.05 -21.33
N TYR A 149 23.81 -10.52 -20.61
CA TYR A 149 23.95 -11.64 -19.67
C TYR A 149 23.03 -12.83 -19.97
N GLY A 150 22.15 -12.72 -20.98
CA GLY A 150 21.19 -13.79 -21.30
C GLY A 150 20.15 -14.05 -20.20
N GLN A 151 20.02 -13.14 -19.22
CA GLN A 151 19.07 -13.27 -18.12
C GLN A 151 17.81 -12.45 -18.40
N PHE A 152 16.66 -12.98 -17.98
CA PHE A 152 15.41 -12.22 -17.95
C PHE A 152 15.29 -11.50 -16.61
N VAL A 153 14.69 -10.31 -16.61
CA VAL A 153 14.35 -9.56 -15.39
C VAL A 153 13.02 -10.06 -14.84
#